data_AF-A0A920JZ63-F1
#
_entry.id   AF-A0A920JZ63-F1
#
_cell.length_a   1.000
_cell.length_b   1.000
_cell.length_c   1.000
_cell.angle_alpha   90.00
_cell.angle_beta   90.00
_cell.angle_gamma   90.00
#
_symmetry.space_group_name_H-M   'P 1'
#
loop_
_entity.id
_entity.type
_entity.pdbx_description
1 polymer ?
#
loop_
_entity_poly.entity_id
_entity_poly.type
_entity_poly.pdbx_seq_one_letter_code
_entity_poly.pdbx_strand_id
1 'polypeptide(L)'
;MTPLGYIGAGTYEAPYKTMGMFDENMDTAIALNSHGGFSQGQGGIAGNFEGAIAYHAMMGPLEIGYMYAATDNTANDVTNTDRGDYSIGVTVKDMLLNGLTFGYARYHDDEVSGAEGENNDKFFASYQVMPNMGVFLSLEDLSVVNTFIASSGTDGKINTYGIHYSLGIADIQLVSAEGILMVQLTKIIKHAASLLRLILVRIQTLHWIH
;
A
#
# COMPACT_ATOMS: atom_id res chain seq x y z
N MET A 1 -18.21 7.86 16.62
CA MET A 1 -16.95 7.85 17.41
C MET A 1 -16.82 9.17 18.16
N THR A 2 -16.26 9.16 19.36
CA THR A 2 -15.95 10.41 20.08
C THR A 2 -14.75 11.12 19.42
N PRO A 3 -14.61 12.45 19.52
CA PRO A 3 -13.46 13.19 18.99
C PRO A 3 -12.10 12.73 19.56
N LEU A 4 -12.13 12.04 20.71
CA LEU A 4 -10.97 11.49 21.40
C LEU A 4 -10.57 10.08 20.92
N GLY A 5 -11.32 9.51 19.96
CA GLY A 5 -11.07 8.17 19.46
C GLY A 5 -11.41 7.06 20.46
N TYR A 6 -10.87 5.87 20.21
CA TYR A 6 -10.89 4.73 21.13
C TYR A 6 -9.48 4.15 21.31
N ILE A 7 -9.26 3.51 22.45
CA ILE A 7 -8.11 2.65 22.71
C ILE A 7 -8.63 1.23 22.91
N GLY A 8 -7.99 0.26 22.28
CA GLY A 8 -8.34 -1.16 22.36
C GLY A 8 -7.12 -2.04 22.55
N ALA A 9 -7.35 -3.27 23.02
CA ALA A 9 -6.32 -4.30 23.10
C ALA A 9 -6.87 -5.61 22.54
N GLY A 10 -6.11 -6.28 21.67
CA GLY A 10 -6.53 -7.50 20.98
C GLY A 10 -6.04 -7.58 19.54
N THR A 11 -6.72 -8.40 18.74
CA THR A 11 -6.43 -8.54 17.31
C THR A 11 -7.29 -7.57 16.51
N TYR A 12 -6.65 -6.77 15.65
CA TYR A 12 -7.31 -5.76 14.82
C TYR A 12 -6.79 -5.80 13.38
N GLU A 13 -7.48 -5.13 12.47
CA GLU A 13 -6.96 -4.86 11.13
C GLU A 13 -6.04 -3.64 11.18
N ALA A 14 -4.80 -3.79 10.71
CA ALA A 14 -3.80 -2.70 10.76
C ALA A 14 -4.28 -1.44 9.99
N PRO A 15 -3.89 -0.22 10.41
CA PRO A 15 -4.06 0.99 9.61
C PRO A 15 -3.56 0.84 8.17
N TYR A 16 -2.49 0.07 7.95
CA TYR A 16 -2.00 -0.27 6.61
C TYR A 16 -3.06 -0.96 5.73
N LYS A 17 -3.97 -1.75 6.32
CA LYS A 17 -5.09 -2.39 5.62
C LYS A 17 -6.30 -1.46 5.53
N THR A 18 -6.70 -0.90 6.66
CA THR A 18 -7.99 -0.20 6.80
C THR A 18 -8.00 1.21 6.22
N MET A 19 -6.84 1.87 6.13
CA MET A 19 -6.73 3.21 5.54
C MET A 19 -6.38 3.16 4.06
N GLY A 20 -6.89 4.14 3.31
CA GLY A 20 -6.75 4.15 1.84
C GLY A 20 -7.61 3.13 1.14
N MET A 21 -8.72 2.71 1.77
CA MET A 21 -9.84 2.08 1.08
C MET A 21 -10.66 3.17 0.38
N PHE A 22 -10.95 3.00 -0.90
CA PHE A 22 -11.45 4.06 -1.78
C PHE A 22 -12.98 4.04 -1.97
N ASP A 23 -13.69 3.09 -1.36
CA ASP A 23 -15.16 2.96 -1.35
C ASP A 23 -15.60 1.99 -0.21
N GLU A 24 -16.80 2.18 0.35
CA GLU A 24 -17.41 1.35 1.41
C GLU A 24 -17.74 -0.09 0.92
N ASN A 25 -17.90 -0.28 -0.38
CA ASN A 25 -18.28 -1.49 -1.11
C ASN A 25 -17.15 -2.02 -2.04
N MET A 26 -15.87 -1.76 -1.77
CA MET A 26 -14.75 -2.20 -2.63
C MET A 26 -14.54 -3.75 -2.65
N ASP A 27 -15.51 -4.47 -3.18
CA ASP A 27 -15.46 -5.85 -3.66
C ASP A 27 -14.40 -6.00 -4.79
N THR A 28 -13.94 -4.89 -5.38
CA THR A 28 -12.82 -4.84 -6.32
C THR A 28 -11.45 -4.74 -5.66
N ALA A 29 -11.34 -4.26 -4.41
CA ALA A 29 -10.17 -4.54 -3.60
C ALA A 29 -10.13 -6.04 -3.28
N ILE A 30 -11.25 -6.74 -3.13
CA ILE A 30 -11.24 -8.21 -3.01
C ILE A 30 -10.82 -8.87 -4.33
N ALA A 31 -11.26 -8.37 -5.49
CA ALA A 31 -10.79 -8.89 -6.78
C ALA A 31 -9.27 -8.65 -7.01
N LEU A 32 -8.72 -7.48 -6.67
CA LEU A 32 -7.27 -7.21 -6.79
C LEU A 32 -6.44 -7.83 -5.66
N ASN A 33 -6.94 -7.85 -4.42
CA ASN A 33 -6.36 -8.55 -3.28
C ASN A 33 -6.45 -10.07 -3.45
N SER A 34 -7.34 -10.61 -4.30
CA SER A 34 -7.34 -12.02 -4.69
C SER A 34 -6.44 -12.30 -5.91
N HIS A 35 -6.04 -11.28 -6.67
CA HIS A 35 -5.28 -11.42 -7.94
C HIS A 35 -3.93 -10.65 -7.96
N GLY A 36 -3.40 -10.26 -6.79
CA GLY A 36 -2.04 -9.70 -6.66
C GLY A 36 -1.85 -8.22 -7.02
N GLY A 37 -2.92 -7.42 -7.01
CA GLY A 37 -2.87 -5.98 -7.29
C GLY A 37 -2.52 -5.08 -6.08
N PHE A 38 -2.33 -5.68 -4.91
CA PHE A 38 -1.91 -5.05 -3.65
C PHE A 38 -1.05 -6.05 -2.87
N SER A 39 -0.29 -5.59 -1.87
CA SER A 39 0.52 -6.48 -1.02
C SER A 39 -0.34 -7.47 -0.22
N GLN A 40 -0.06 -8.77 -0.27
CA GLN A 40 -0.78 -9.78 0.55
C GLN A 40 0.16 -10.44 1.56
N GLY A 41 -0.30 -10.72 2.78
CA GLY A 41 0.52 -11.31 3.85
C GLY A 41 0.47 -10.47 5.13
N GLN A 42 1.28 -10.84 6.13
CA GLN A 42 1.30 -10.25 7.47
C GLN A 42 1.45 -8.72 7.46
N GLY A 43 2.36 -8.17 6.65
CA GLY A 43 2.55 -6.72 6.49
C GLY A 43 1.77 -6.09 5.33
N GLY A 44 0.82 -6.79 4.71
CA GLY A 44 0.08 -6.34 3.52
C GLY A 44 -1.39 -5.99 3.78
N ILE A 45 -2.14 -5.67 2.72
CA ILE A 45 -3.59 -5.36 2.78
C ILE A 45 -4.46 -6.55 3.22
N ALA A 46 -3.88 -7.75 3.35
CA ALA A 46 -4.55 -8.97 3.80
C ALA A 46 -4.23 -9.36 5.25
N GLY A 47 -3.28 -8.70 5.91
CA GLY A 47 -2.81 -9.05 7.26
C GLY A 47 -3.72 -8.54 8.38
N ASN A 48 -3.80 -9.30 9.46
CA ASN A 48 -4.27 -8.80 10.76
C ASN A 48 -3.06 -8.37 11.60
N PHE A 49 -3.30 -7.56 12.63
CA PHE A 49 -2.30 -7.19 13.63
C PHE A 49 -2.73 -7.82 14.96
N GLU A 50 -2.07 -8.89 15.36
CA GLU A 50 -2.40 -9.65 16.57
C GLU A 50 -1.77 -9.03 17.82
N GLY A 51 -2.30 -9.35 19.01
CA GLY A 51 -1.67 -8.93 20.26
C GLY A 51 -1.46 -7.42 20.45
N ALA A 52 -2.28 -6.58 19.79
CA ALA A 52 -2.02 -5.16 19.65
C ALA A 52 -2.60 -4.33 20.80
N ILE A 53 -1.94 -3.22 21.13
CA ILE A 53 -2.60 -2.03 21.68
C ILE A 53 -2.89 -1.10 20.50
N ALA A 54 -4.17 -0.77 20.30
CA ALA A 54 -4.65 0.04 19.19
C ALA A 54 -5.22 1.37 19.69
N TYR A 55 -4.92 2.45 18.98
CA TYR A 55 -5.56 3.75 19.09
C TYR A 55 -6.12 4.16 17.73
N HIS A 56 -7.36 4.63 17.70
CA HIS A 56 -7.95 5.16 16.47
C HIS A 56 -8.87 6.33 16.78
N ALA A 57 -8.72 7.43 16.05
CA ALA A 57 -9.50 8.64 16.22
C ALA A 57 -9.89 9.26 14.88
N MET A 58 -11.11 9.80 14.84
CA MET A 58 -11.60 10.64 13.76
C MET A 58 -11.90 12.04 14.33
N MET A 59 -11.17 13.03 13.85
CA MET A 59 -11.19 14.42 14.29
C MET A 59 -11.61 15.31 13.12
N GLY A 60 -12.92 15.32 12.86
CA GLY A 60 -13.48 15.99 11.68
C GLY A 60 -12.91 15.37 10.40
N PRO A 61 -12.17 16.13 9.57
CA PRO A 61 -11.61 15.62 8.32
C PRO A 61 -10.33 14.77 8.49
N LEU A 62 -9.76 14.71 9.69
CA LEU A 62 -8.54 13.96 9.98
C LEU A 62 -8.88 12.62 10.65
N GLU A 63 -8.30 11.54 10.15
CA GLU A 63 -8.39 10.20 10.75
C GLU A 63 -6.97 9.70 11.04
N ILE A 64 -6.75 9.18 12.25
CA ILE A 64 -5.46 8.64 12.70
C ILE A 64 -5.70 7.27 13.29
N GLY A 65 -4.85 6.32 12.92
CA GLY A 65 -4.80 4.98 13.50
C GLY A 65 -3.36 4.66 13.86
N TYR A 66 -3.18 4.05 15.03
CA TYR A 66 -1.90 3.57 15.49
C TYR A 66 -2.08 2.25 16.21
N MET A 67 -1.19 1.30 15.96
CA MET A 67 -1.16 0.00 16.60
C MET A 67 0.28 -0.34 16.95
N TYR A 68 0.47 -0.98 18.10
CA TYR A 68 1.76 -1.48 18.57
C TYR A 68 1.59 -2.89 19.12
N ALA A 69 2.48 -3.80 18.74
CA ALA A 69 2.47 -5.18 19.21
C ALA A 69 2.91 -5.24 20.68
N ALA A 70 2.02 -5.72 21.54
CA ALA A 70 2.27 -5.87 22.98
C ALA A 70 2.67 -7.29 23.37
N THR A 71 2.68 -8.24 22.43
CA THR A 71 3.05 -9.64 22.62
C THR A 71 4.53 -9.86 22.37
N ASP A 72 5.18 -10.65 23.23
CA ASP A 72 6.59 -11.05 23.12
C ASP A 72 6.64 -12.49 22.61
N ASN A 73 7.47 -12.74 21.59
CA ASN A 73 7.59 -14.04 20.96
C ASN A 73 8.36 -14.98 21.89
N THR A 74 7.62 -15.64 22.78
CA THR A 74 8.18 -16.76 23.54
C THR A 74 8.26 -17.92 22.56
N ALA A 75 9.47 -18.36 22.20
CA ALA A 75 9.74 -19.40 21.19
C ALA A 75 8.61 -20.44 21.07
N ASN A 76 7.88 -20.40 19.93
CA ASN A 76 6.63 -21.09 19.57
C ASN A 76 5.34 -20.26 19.61
N ASP A 77 5.39 -18.92 19.59
CA ASP A 77 4.17 -18.16 19.34
C ASP A 77 3.76 -18.27 17.85
N VAL A 78 2.46 -18.38 17.62
CA VAL A 78 1.83 -18.47 16.28
C VAL A 78 1.27 -17.11 15.88
N THR A 79 1.45 -16.08 16.73
CA THR A 79 1.04 -14.72 16.43
C THR A 79 1.88 -14.14 15.30
N ASN A 80 1.22 -13.41 14.41
CA ASN A 80 1.84 -12.80 13.25
C ASN A 80 2.43 -11.40 13.54
N THR A 81 2.82 -11.12 14.78
CA THR A 81 3.36 -9.82 15.18
C THR A 81 4.29 -10.02 16.36
N ASP A 82 5.45 -9.39 16.30
CA ASP A 82 6.48 -9.45 17.33
C ASP A 82 6.60 -8.12 18.09
N ARG A 83 7.10 -8.18 19.32
CA ARG A 83 7.31 -6.97 20.12
C ARG A 83 8.29 -6.03 19.43
N GLY A 84 7.81 -4.87 19.02
CA GLY A 84 8.59 -3.93 18.21
C GLY A 84 7.81 -3.51 16.97
N ASP A 85 6.96 -4.41 16.48
CA ASP A 85 6.07 -4.15 15.35
C ASP A 85 5.09 -3.03 15.68
N TYR A 86 4.85 -2.20 14.67
CA TYR A 86 3.82 -1.18 14.75
C TYR A 86 3.18 -0.92 13.39
N SER A 87 1.97 -0.38 13.42
CA SER A 87 1.35 0.16 12.23
C SER A 87 0.75 1.52 12.51
N ILE A 88 0.92 2.45 11.57
CA ILE A 88 0.40 3.80 11.68
C ILE A 88 -0.31 4.16 10.40
N GLY A 89 -1.37 4.96 10.50
CA GLY A 89 -2.05 5.53 9.36
C GLY A 89 -2.61 6.89 9.68
N VAL A 90 -2.58 7.77 8.68
CA VAL A 90 -3.17 9.09 8.72
C VAL A 90 -3.92 9.32 7.41
N THR A 91 -5.18 9.73 7.51
CA THR A 91 -6.02 10.10 6.37
C THR A 91 -6.59 11.49 6.56
N VAL A 92 -6.62 12.26 5.47
CA VAL A 92 -7.22 13.59 5.39
C VAL A 92 -8.33 13.54 4.34
N LYS A 93 -9.55 13.91 4.73
CA LYS A 93 -10.75 13.90 3.89
C LYS A 93 -11.31 15.31 3.75
N ASP A 94 -11.57 15.76 2.54
CA ASP A 94 -12.32 17.00 2.25
C ASP A 94 -11.74 18.30 2.84
N MET A 95 -10.48 18.33 3.31
CA MET A 95 -9.88 19.56 3.87
C MET A 95 -9.47 20.57 2.82
N LEU A 96 -8.84 20.10 1.73
CA LEU A 96 -8.29 20.97 0.69
C LEU A 96 -9.29 21.19 -0.44
N LEU A 97 -9.95 20.11 -0.87
CA LEU A 97 -10.95 20.10 -1.93
C LEU A 97 -12.04 19.12 -1.52
N ASN A 98 -13.31 19.49 -1.76
CA ASN A 98 -14.43 18.59 -1.55
C ASN A 98 -14.31 17.39 -2.49
N GLY A 99 -14.48 16.18 -1.96
CA GLY A 99 -14.32 14.92 -2.66
C GLY A 99 -12.88 14.41 -2.70
N LEU A 100 -11.89 15.16 -2.20
CA LEU A 100 -10.48 14.72 -2.14
C LEU A 100 -10.19 14.04 -0.81
N THR A 101 -9.70 12.81 -0.89
CA THR A 101 -9.14 12.08 0.24
C THR A 101 -7.71 11.68 -0.08
N PHE A 102 -6.79 11.81 0.88
CA PHE A 102 -5.43 11.30 0.73
C PHE A 102 -4.86 10.94 2.09
N GLY A 103 -3.79 10.16 2.08
CA GLY A 103 -3.16 9.75 3.31
C GLY A 103 -1.95 8.87 3.11
N TYR A 104 -1.46 8.40 4.23
CA TYR A 104 -0.30 7.54 4.32
C TYR A 104 -0.53 6.50 5.40
N ALA A 105 -0.08 5.28 5.14
CA ALA A 105 -0.05 4.23 6.13
C ALA A 105 1.26 3.44 6.05
N ARG A 106 1.69 2.92 7.20
CA ARG A 106 2.88 2.09 7.35
C ARG A 106 2.58 0.84 8.18
N TYR A 107 3.20 -0.26 7.79
CA TYR A 107 3.44 -1.42 8.63
C TYR A 107 4.94 -1.54 8.85
N HIS A 108 5.36 -1.71 10.10
CA HIS A 108 6.74 -1.94 10.47
C HIS A 108 6.86 -3.30 11.17
N ASP A 109 7.81 -4.08 10.70
CA ASP A 109 8.22 -5.37 11.26
C ASP A 109 9.61 -5.18 11.89
N ASP A 110 9.71 -5.33 13.20
CA ASP A 110 10.98 -5.20 13.91
C ASP A 110 11.70 -6.56 13.92
N GLU A 111 12.81 -6.67 13.19
CA GLU A 111 13.50 -7.93 13.07
C GLU A 111 14.23 -8.27 14.38
N VAL A 112 13.70 -9.26 15.13
CA VAL A 112 14.22 -9.70 16.44
C VAL A 112 15.68 -10.20 16.39
N SER A 113 16.27 -10.38 15.20
CA SER A 113 17.58 -11.00 14.98
C SER A 113 18.79 -10.03 14.89
N GLY A 114 18.61 -8.72 15.12
CA GLY A 114 19.70 -7.73 15.14
C GLY A 114 20.02 -7.10 13.79
N ALA A 115 19.11 -7.22 12.83
CA ALA A 115 19.07 -6.45 11.60
C ALA A 115 18.22 -5.17 11.76
N GLU A 116 18.22 -4.29 10.76
CA GLU A 116 17.33 -3.13 10.75
C GLU A 116 15.91 -3.60 10.37
N GLY A 117 14.89 -3.22 11.16
CA GLY A 117 13.51 -3.59 10.87
C GLY A 117 13.00 -3.11 9.51
N GLU A 118 12.08 -3.86 8.92
CA GLU A 118 11.55 -3.65 7.57
C GLU A 118 10.23 -2.83 7.62
N ASN A 119 9.93 -2.12 6.53
CA ASN A 119 8.72 -1.29 6.42
C ASN A 119 7.95 -1.58 5.13
N ASN A 120 6.63 -1.66 5.24
CA ASN A 120 5.74 -1.45 4.12
C ASN A 120 5.12 -0.06 4.26
N ASP A 121 5.31 0.76 3.23
CA ASP A 121 4.81 2.12 3.14
C ASP A 121 3.73 2.21 2.07
N LYS A 122 2.66 2.94 2.36
CA LYS A 122 1.55 3.14 1.42
C LYS A 122 1.15 4.60 1.40
N PHE A 123 1.29 5.23 0.25
CA PHE A 123 0.62 6.50 -0.04
C PHE A 123 -0.65 6.23 -0.83
N PHE A 124 -1.74 6.92 -0.49
CA PHE A 124 -3.01 6.74 -1.17
C PHE A 124 -3.72 8.08 -1.37
N ALA A 125 -4.45 8.18 -2.47
CA ALA A 125 -5.32 9.31 -2.74
C ALA A 125 -6.52 8.90 -3.59
N SER A 126 -7.67 9.53 -3.36
CA SER A 126 -8.85 9.45 -4.20
C SER A 126 -9.50 10.80 -4.35
N TYR A 127 -10.16 10.98 -5.49
CA TYR A 127 -10.91 12.18 -5.78
C TYR A 127 -12.25 11.84 -6.44
N GLN A 128 -13.33 12.35 -5.86
CA GLN A 128 -14.64 12.33 -6.47
C GLN A 128 -14.72 13.38 -7.56
N VAL A 129 -14.64 12.94 -8.81
CA VAL A 129 -14.63 13.84 -9.97
C VAL A 129 -16.05 14.33 -10.30
N MET A 130 -17.06 13.46 -10.14
CA MET A 130 -18.47 13.75 -10.38
C MET A 130 -19.35 12.93 -9.43
N PRO A 131 -20.65 13.24 -9.31
CA PRO A 131 -21.59 12.30 -8.68
C PRO A 131 -21.44 10.92 -9.32
N ASN A 132 -21.21 9.90 -8.49
CA ASN A 132 -20.99 8.51 -8.87
C ASN A 132 -19.69 8.21 -9.64
N MET A 133 -18.76 9.16 -9.80
CA MET A 133 -17.47 8.90 -10.46
C MET A 133 -16.30 9.31 -9.58
N GLY A 134 -15.36 8.40 -9.39
CA GLY A 134 -14.14 8.66 -8.65
C GLY A 134 -12.91 8.06 -9.30
N VAL A 135 -11.77 8.67 -9.01
CA VAL A 135 -10.45 8.16 -9.35
C VAL A 135 -9.69 7.87 -8.07
N PHE A 136 -8.81 6.88 -8.10
CA PHE A 136 -7.95 6.55 -6.98
C PHE A 136 -6.57 6.10 -7.42
N LEU A 137 -5.61 6.26 -6.52
CA LEU A 137 -4.28 5.70 -6.64
C LEU A 137 -3.77 5.22 -5.28
N SER A 138 -2.94 4.18 -5.32
CA SER A 138 -2.18 3.68 -4.19
C SER A 138 -0.76 3.38 -4.66
N LEU A 139 0.22 3.85 -3.91
CA LEU A 139 1.64 3.61 -4.15
C LEU A 139 2.18 2.90 -2.91
N GLU A 140 2.52 1.63 -3.06
CA GLU A 140 3.08 0.80 -2.01
C GLU A 140 4.58 0.59 -2.25
N ASP A 141 5.40 0.89 -1.24
CA ASP A 141 6.79 0.46 -1.14
C ASP A 141 6.83 -0.67 -0.12
N LEU A 142 7.39 -1.80 -0.49
CA LEU A 142 7.26 -3.05 0.23
C LEU A 142 8.65 -3.59 0.51
N SER A 143 8.96 -3.85 1.78
CA SER A 143 10.18 -4.56 2.18
C SER A 143 9.88 -5.75 3.08
N VAL A 144 8.77 -5.72 3.82
CA VAL A 144 8.29 -6.86 4.61
C VAL A 144 7.73 -7.93 3.68
N VAL A 145 8.15 -9.17 3.93
CA VAL A 145 7.77 -10.38 3.17
C VAL A 145 6.27 -10.45 2.96
N ASN A 146 5.87 -10.67 1.70
CA ASN A 146 4.49 -10.72 1.28
C ASN A 146 4.38 -11.63 0.03
N THR A 147 3.19 -11.90 -0.49
CA THR A 147 3.07 -12.80 -1.66
C THR A 147 3.71 -12.25 -2.95
N PHE A 148 3.92 -10.93 -3.01
CA PHE A 148 4.62 -10.24 -4.10
C PHE A 148 6.16 -10.25 -3.89
N ILE A 149 6.63 -10.37 -2.64
CA ILE A 149 8.04 -10.41 -2.25
C ILE A 149 8.30 -11.70 -1.47
N ALA A 150 8.81 -12.71 -2.16
CA ALA A 150 9.00 -14.06 -1.61
C ALA A 150 10.18 -14.23 -0.64
N SER A 151 10.98 -13.18 -0.37
CA SER A 151 12.18 -13.26 0.49
C SER A 151 12.51 -11.92 1.15
N SER A 152 12.92 -11.97 2.42
CA SER A 152 13.44 -10.80 3.16
C SER A 152 14.67 -10.20 2.44
N GLY A 153 14.83 -8.87 2.54
CA GLY A 153 15.89 -8.12 1.86
C GLY A 153 15.69 -7.90 0.34
N THR A 154 14.47 -8.08 -0.18
CA THR A 154 14.13 -7.68 -1.56
C THR A 154 13.03 -6.62 -1.52
N ASP A 155 13.34 -5.40 -1.95
CA ASP A 155 12.31 -4.36 -2.02
C ASP A 155 11.40 -4.58 -3.24
N GLY A 156 10.12 -4.28 -3.08
CA GLY A 156 9.13 -4.29 -4.15
C GLY A 156 8.31 -3.00 -4.13
N LYS A 157 7.78 -2.63 -5.29
CA LYS A 157 6.85 -1.50 -5.41
C LYS A 157 5.60 -1.95 -6.11
N ILE A 158 4.44 -1.56 -5.61
CA ILE A 158 3.15 -1.78 -6.27
C ILE A 158 2.49 -0.42 -6.46
N ASN A 159 2.22 -0.08 -7.71
CA ASN A 159 1.48 1.13 -8.06
C ASN A 159 0.13 0.73 -8.63
N THR A 160 -0.94 1.18 -7.98
CA THR A 160 -2.31 0.87 -8.39
C THR A 160 -3.04 2.17 -8.70
N TYR A 161 -3.72 2.20 -9.85
CA TYR A 161 -4.50 3.34 -10.31
C TYR A 161 -5.84 2.83 -10.81
N GLY A 162 -6.93 3.54 -10.50
CA GLY A 162 -8.23 3.15 -11.01
C GLY A 162 -9.23 4.27 -11.11
N ILE A 163 -10.26 3.98 -11.89
CA ILE A 163 -11.43 4.82 -12.09
C ILE A 163 -12.65 3.94 -11.82
N HIS A 164 -13.59 4.43 -11.04
CA HIS A 164 -14.87 3.77 -10.82
C HIS A 164 -16.03 4.69 -11.25
N TYR A 165 -17.10 4.08 -11.71
CA TYR A 165 -18.35 4.75 -12.05
C TYR A 165 -19.55 3.92 -11.63
N SER A 166 -20.42 4.49 -10.80
CA SER A 166 -21.64 3.84 -10.34
C SER A 166 -22.86 4.24 -11.18
N LEU A 167 -23.57 3.24 -11.69
CA LEU A 167 -24.82 3.36 -12.43
C LEU A 167 -26.04 3.11 -11.53
N GLY A 168 -25.84 3.03 -10.21
CA GLY A 168 -26.87 2.77 -9.21
C GLY A 168 -27.24 1.29 -9.06
N ILE A 169 -27.45 0.58 -10.17
CA ILE A 169 -27.71 -0.89 -10.17
C ILE A 169 -26.47 -1.72 -10.54
N ALA A 170 -25.40 -1.06 -10.99
CA ALA A 170 -24.17 -1.68 -11.44
C ALA A 170 -23.01 -0.71 -11.26
N ASP A 171 -21.82 -1.25 -11.01
CA ASP A 171 -20.59 -0.49 -10.93
C ASP A 171 -19.64 -0.91 -12.05
N ILE A 172 -19.04 0.07 -12.71
CA ILE A 172 -17.99 -0.15 -13.71
C ILE A 172 -16.68 0.35 -13.10
N GLN A 173 -15.66 -0.48 -13.17
CA GLN A 173 -14.34 -0.11 -12.68
C GLN A 173 -13.24 -0.56 -13.64
N LEU A 174 -12.28 0.33 -13.86
CA LEU A 174 -11.06 0.06 -14.60
C LEU A 174 -9.89 0.29 -13.67
N VAL A 175 -9.03 -0.72 -13.51
CA VAL A 175 -7.87 -0.65 -12.61
C VAL A 175 -6.64 -1.18 -13.34
N SER A 176 -5.51 -0.52 -13.12
CA SER A 176 -4.18 -0.97 -13.52
C SER A 176 -3.31 -1.07 -12.27
N ALA A 177 -2.63 -2.20 -12.11
CA ALA A 177 -1.65 -2.40 -11.05
C ALA A 177 -0.31 -2.82 -11.68
N GLU A 178 0.77 -2.16 -11.27
CA GLU A 178 2.12 -2.44 -11.73
C GLU A 178 3.00 -2.79 -10.54
N GLY A 179 3.55 -4.00 -10.55
CA GLY A 179 4.48 -4.49 -9.55
C GLY A 179 5.90 -4.54 -10.09
N ILE A 180 6.87 -4.01 -9.34
CA ILE A 180 8.30 -4.07 -9.69
C ILE A 180 9.08 -4.66 -8.51
N LEU A 181 9.81 -5.74 -8.76
CA LEU A 181 10.76 -6.30 -7.81
C LEU A 181 12.14 -5.63 -8.01
N MET A 182 12.72 -5.04 -6.97
CA MET A 182 14.03 -4.41 -7.01
C MET A 182 15.16 -5.44 -6.84
N VAL A 183 15.17 -6.50 -7.66
CA VAL A 183 16.32 -7.41 -7.73
C VAL A 183 17.41 -6.76 -8.58
N GLN A 184 18.41 -6.16 -7.93
CA GLN A 184 19.69 -5.73 -8.53
C GLN A 184 19.53 -5.14 -9.95
N LEU A 185 18.64 -4.14 -10.09
CA LEU A 185 18.26 -3.52 -11.37
C LEU A 185 19.41 -2.77 -12.07
N THR A 186 20.60 -2.70 -11.46
CA THR A 186 21.78 -2.02 -12.02
C THR A 186 22.33 -2.71 -13.29
N LYS A 187 22.05 -3.99 -13.51
CA LYS A 187 22.54 -4.72 -14.71
C LYS A 187 21.63 -4.60 -15.94
N ILE A 188 20.32 -4.51 -15.75
CA ILE A 188 19.34 -4.45 -16.86
C ILE A 188 19.22 -3.03 -17.41
N ILE A 189 19.28 -1.99 -16.55
CA ILE A 189 19.26 -0.58 -17.00
C ILE A 189 20.47 -0.28 -17.91
N LYS A 190 21.65 -0.85 -17.62
CA LYS A 190 22.83 -0.70 -18.49
C LYS A 190 22.64 -1.31 -19.87
N HIS A 191 21.92 -2.43 -19.99
CA HIS A 191 21.60 -3.05 -21.27
C HIS A 191 20.50 -2.30 -22.03
N ALA A 192 19.45 -1.86 -21.34
CA ALA A 192 18.36 -1.08 -21.96
C ALA A 192 18.84 0.31 -22.43
N ALA A 193 19.70 0.98 -21.67
CA ALA A 193 20.30 2.26 -22.07
C ALA A 193 21.27 2.10 -23.25
N SER A 194 21.97 0.96 -23.35
CA SER A 194 22.80 0.62 -24.51
C SER A 194 21.96 0.37 -25.75
N LEU A 195 20.84 -0.36 -25.62
CA LEU A 195 19.90 -0.60 -26.72
C LEU A 195 19.22 0.69 -27.21
N LEU A 196 18.79 1.56 -26.28
CA LEU A 196 18.14 2.82 -26.61
C LEU A 196 19.11 3.80 -27.30
N ARG A 197 20.39 3.82 -26.89
CA ARG A 197 21.44 4.57 -27.61
C ARG A 197 21.69 4.01 -29.01
N LEU A 198 21.72 2.68 -29.19
CA LEU A 198 21.92 2.06 -30.50
C LEU A 198 20.76 2.38 -31.46
N ILE A 199 19.53 2.41 -30.96
CA ILE A 199 18.33 2.77 -31.74
C ILE A 199 18.35 4.25 -32.12
N LEU A 200 18.70 5.16 -31.20
CA LEU A 200 18.78 6.60 -31.52
C LEU A 200 19.89 6.92 -32.54
N VAL A 201 21.05 6.27 -32.44
CA VAL A 201 22.16 6.46 -33.39
C VAL A 201 21.79 5.98 -34.80
N ARG A 202 21.03 4.88 -34.92
CA ARG A 202 20.51 4.41 -36.22
C ARG A 202 19.48 5.37 -36.82
N ILE A 203 18.62 5.99 -36.02
CA ILE A 203 17.61 6.94 -36.52
C ILE A 203 18.25 8.25 -37.01
N GLN A 204 19.33 8.71 -36.37
CA GLN A 204 20.05 9.91 -36.80
C GLN A 204 20.88 9.70 -38.07
N THR A 205 21.43 8.50 -38.31
CA THR A 205 22.16 8.19 -39.55
C THR A 205 21.24 8.05 -40.77
N LEU A 206 19.98 7.66 -40.57
CA LEU A 206 18.96 7.59 -41.64
C LEU A 206 18.50 8.98 -42.13
N HIS A 207 18.65 10.03 -41.32
CA HIS A 207 18.26 11.41 -41.69
C HIS A 207 19.31 12.18 -42.52
N TRP A 208 20.48 11.58 -42.79
CA TRP A 208 21.57 12.20 -43.57
C TRP A 208 21.80 11.57 -44.96
N ILE A 209 20.91 10.67 -45.41
CA ILE A 209 21.00 10.02 -46.73
C ILE A 209 19.76 10.35 -47.60
N HIS A 210 19.23 11.57 -47.50
CA HIS A 210 18.32 12.13 -48.51
C HIS A 210 18.75 13.57 -48.83
#